data_AF-A0A6B3FHA1-F1
#
_entry.id   AF-A0A6B3FHA1-F1
#
_cell.length_a   1.000
_cell.length_b   1.000
_cell.length_c   1.000
_cell.angle_alpha   90.00
_cell.angle_beta   90.00
_cell.angle_gamma   90.00
#
_symmetry.space_group_name_H-M   'P 1'
#
loop_
_entity.id
_entity.type
_entity.pdbx_description
1 polymer ?
#
loop_
_entity_poly.entity_id
_entity_poly.type
_entity_poly.pdbx_seq_one_letter_code
_entity_poly.pdbx_strand_id
1 'polypeptide(L)' 'HYPDTVILAEANQWPEDVVDYFGDFSKGGDECHMAFHFPVMPRIFMAVRRESRYPVSEILAKTPAIPAGCQWGIFLRN' A
#
# COMPACT_ATOMS: atom_id res chain seq x y z
N HIS A 1 25.11 1.47 9.51
CA HIS A 1 23.96 0.56 9.44
C HIS A 1 23.04 0.88 10.61
N TYR A 2 21.80 1.27 10.32
CA TYR A 2 20.77 1.54 11.33
C TYR A 2 19.73 0.42 11.23
N PRO A 3 19.88 -0.69 11.96
CA PRO A 3 19.04 -1.87 11.78
C PRO A 3 17.58 -1.66 12.21
N ASP A 4 17.30 -0.65 13.04
CA ASP A 4 15.97 -0.36 13.58
C ASP A 4 15.22 0.76 12.82
N THR A 5 15.61 1.04 11.58
CA THR A 5 14.98 2.07 10.76
C THR A 5 14.14 1.47 9.64
N VAL A 6 12.96 2.03 9.43
CA VAL A 6 12.03 1.67 8.34
C VAL A 6 12.14 2.70 7.23
N ILE A 7 12.24 2.23 5.99
CA ILE A 7 12.11 3.07 4.80
C ILE A 7 10.67 2.96 4.29
N LEU A 8 9.99 4.09 4.18
CA LEU A 8 8.61 4.19 3.72
C LEU A 8 8.55 4.99 2.41
N ALA A 9 7.93 4.40 1.39
CA ALA A 9 7.66 5.04 0.11
C ALA A 9 6.36 5.86 0.16
N GLU A 10 6.47 7.16 -0.12
CA GLU A 10 5.35 8.07 -0.30
C GLU A 10 5.18 8.40 -1.79
N ALA A 11 4.53 7.48 -2.52
CA ALA A 11 4.25 7.62 -3.94
C ALA A 11 2.74 7.58 -4.19
N ASN A 12 2.16 8.70 -4.66
CA ASN A 12 0.75 8.79 -5.02
C ASN A 12 0.51 8.20 -6.43
N GLN A 13 0.70 6.89 -6.56
CA GLN A 13 0.50 6.13 -7.79
C GLN A 13 -0.50 4.98 -7.57
N TRP A 14 -0.83 4.25 -8.63
CA TRP A 14 -1.68 3.05 -8.51
C TRP A 14 -0.90 1.93 -7.79
N PRO A 15 -1.59 0.97 -7.12
CA PRO A 15 -0.92 -0.04 -6.31
C PRO A 15 0.03 -0.92 -7.13
N GLU A 16 -0.30 -1.11 -8.42
CA GLU A 16 0.49 -1.82 -9.42
C GLU A 16 1.81 -1.12 -9.78
N ASP A 17 1.89 0.21 -9.64
CA ASP A 17 3.14 0.96 -9.85
C ASP A 17 3.90 1.12 -8.53
N VAL A 18 3.20 1.34 -7.41
CA VAL A 18 3.82 1.53 -6.08
C VAL A 18 4.55 0.26 -5.61
N VAL A 19 4.13 -0.91 -6.08
CA VAL A 19 4.71 -2.18 -5.65
C VAL A 19 6.19 -2.33 -6.04
N ASP A 20 6.63 -1.62 -7.08
CA ASP A 20 8.03 -1.65 -7.54
C ASP A 20 8.98 -1.06 -6.49
N TYR A 21 8.50 -0.16 -5.62
CA TYR A 21 9.30 0.40 -4.52
C TYR A 21 9.66 -0.62 -3.43
N PHE A 22 9.05 -1.80 -3.42
CA PHE A 22 9.46 -2.89 -2.52
C PHE A 22 10.74 -3.60 -3.01
N GLY A 23 11.16 -3.39 -4.25
CA GLY A 23 12.36 -4.01 -4.81
C GLY A 23 12.16 -5.48 -5.20
N ASP A 24 13.22 -6.29 -5.07
CA ASP A 24 13.23 -7.67 -5.58
C ASP A 24 12.37 -8.61 -4.71
N PHE A 25 11.25 -9.07 -5.31
CA PHE A 25 10.33 -10.03 -4.70
C PHE A 25 10.97 -11.35 -4.32
N SER A 26 11.93 -11.84 -5.11
CA SER A 26 12.60 -13.12 -4.85
C SER A 26 13.50 -13.06 -3.61
N LYS A 27 13.94 -11.86 -3.24
CA LYS A 27 14.75 -11.59 -2.04
C LYS A 27 13.92 -11.17 -0.82
N GLY A 28 12.61 -11.04 -0.97
CA GLY A 28 11.72 -10.60 0.10
C GLY A 28 11.57 -9.08 0.23
N GLY A 29 12.02 -8.32 -0.77
CA GLY A 29 11.96 -6.86 -0.85
C GLY A 29 13.19 -6.19 -0.23
N ASP A 30 14.07 -5.65 -1.08
CA ASP A 30 15.39 -5.11 -0.70
C ASP A 30 15.49 -3.57 -0.76
N GLU A 31 14.36 -2.88 -0.98
CA GLU A 31 14.31 -1.42 -1.08
C GLU A 31 13.47 -0.76 0.03
N CYS A 32 12.18 -0.47 -0.19
CA CYS A 32 11.31 0.08 0.84
C CYS A 32 10.67 -1.04 1.67
N HIS A 33 10.51 -0.80 2.97
CA HIS A 33 9.86 -1.73 3.89
C HIS A 33 8.34 -1.50 3.89
N MET A 34 7.92 -0.25 3.65
CA MET A 34 6.52 0.14 3.62
C MET A 34 6.23 1.06 2.44
N ALA A 35 4.99 1.03 1.96
CA ALA A 35 4.50 2.01 0.97
C ALA A 35 3.07 2.45 1.29
N PHE A 36 2.74 3.71 1.06
CA PHE A 36 1.39 4.20 1.32
C PHE A 36 0.37 3.68 0.29
N HIS A 37 -0.76 3.17 0.79
CA HIS A 37 -1.87 2.72 -0.04
C HIS A 37 -2.85 3.87 -0.33
N PHE A 38 -2.39 4.83 -1.14
CA PHE A 38 -3.18 6.02 -1.51
C PHE A 38 -4.56 5.70 -2.10
N PRO A 39 -4.73 4.69 -2.97
CA PRO A 39 -6.03 4.38 -3.56
C PRO A 39 -7.11 3.94 -2.56
N VAL A 40 -6.75 3.41 -1.39
CA VAL A 40 -7.70 2.99 -0.36
C VAL A 40 -8.33 4.18 0.38
N MET A 41 -7.54 5.21 0.69
CA MET A 41 -8.00 6.37 1.49
C MET A 41 -9.29 7.03 0.95
N PRO A 42 -9.38 7.49 -0.31
CA PRO A 42 -10.60 8.14 -0.81
C PRO A 42 -11.78 7.16 -0.92
N ARG A 43 -11.51 5.86 -1.08
CA ARG A 43 -12.53 4.82 -1.20
C ARG A 43 -13.19 4.48 0.13
N ILE A 44 -12.50 4.67 1.25
CA ILE A 44 -13.11 4.56 2.60
C ILE A 44 -14.21 5.62 2.75
N PHE A 45 -13.93 6.88 2.42
CA PHE A 45 -14.94 7.95 2.47
C PHE A 45 -16.12 7.67 1.52
N MET A 46 -15.83 7.19 0.30
CA MET A 46 -16.88 6.81 -0.65
C MET A 46 -17.74 5.65 -0.13
N ALA A 47 -17.15 4.64 0.51
CA ALA A 47 -17.87 3.51 1.07
C ALA A 47 -18.83 3.93 2.18
N VAL A 48 -18.39 4.82 3.08
CA VAL A 48 -19.25 5.39 4.13
C VAL A 48 -20.40 6.18 3.52
N ARG A 49 -20.11 7.07 2.55
CA ARG A 49 -21.15 7.89 1.90
C ARG A 49 -22.18 7.07 1.12
N ARG A 50 -21.76 5.95 0.52
CA ARG A 50 -22.63 5.05 -0.26
C ARG A 50 -23.25 3.94 0.60
N GLU A 51 -22.93 3.88 1.88
CA GLU A 51 -23.32 2.78 2.79
C GLU A 51 -23.02 1.41 2.18
N SER A 52 -21.91 1.30 1.48
CA SER A 52 -21.56 0.11 0.68
C SER A 52 -20.08 -0.19 0.80
N ARG A 53 -19.76 -1.44 1.13
CA ARG A 53 -18.37 -1.92 1.20
C ARG A 53 -17.67 -2.00 -0.16
N TYR A 54 -18.43 -1.95 -1.26
CA TYR A 54 -17.95 -2.27 -2.60
C TYR A 54 -16.70 -1.48 -3.02
N PRO A 55 -16.63 -0.15 -2.82
CA PRO A 55 -15.44 0.65 -3.14
C PRO A 55 -14.15 0.14 -2.51
N VAL A 56 -14.21 -0.31 -1.25
CA VAL A 56 -13.04 -0.78 -0.49
C VAL A 56 -12.68 -2.19 -0.93
N SER A 57 -13.65 -3.11 -1.03
CA SER A 57 -13.35 -4.48 -1.43
C SER A 57 -12.80 -4.59 -2.86
N GLU A 58 -13.26 -3.74 -3.78
CA GLU A 58 -12.79 -3.74 -5.16
C GLU A 58 -11.31 -3.33 -5.25
N ILE A 59 -10.90 -2.27 -4.54
CA ILE A 59 -9.50 -1.82 -4.59
C ILE A 59 -8.56 -2.77 -3.86
N LEU A 60 -9.01 -3.38 -2.75
CA LEU A 60 -8.23 -4.39 -2.05
C LEU A 60 -8.03 -5.64 -2.92
N ALA A 61 -9.04 -6.05 -3.69
CA ALA A 61 -8.92 -7.15 -4.64
C ALA A 61 -7.95 -6.84 -5.81
N LYS A 62 -7.78 -5.57 -6.16
CA LYS A 62 -6.82 -5.08 -7.17
C LYS A 62 -5.44 -4.76 -6.58
N THR A 63 -5.26 -4.91 -5.27
CA THR A 63 -3.97 -4.63 -4.64
C THR A 63 -3.03 -5.80 -4.90
N PRO A 64 -1.84 -5.59 -5.47
CA PRO A 64 -0.90 -6.65 -5.76
C PRO A 64 -0.36 -7.28 -4.47
N ALA A 65 0.10 -8.52 -4.59
CA ALA A 65 0.88 -9.15 -3.53
C ALA A 65 2.18 -8.37 -3.31
N ILE A 66 2.68 -8.39 -2.07
CA ILE A 66 3.93 -7.74 -1.68
C ILE A 66 4.93 -8.78 -1.18
N PRO A 67 6.23 -8.47 -1.19
CA PRO A 67 7.24 -9.35 -0.62
C PRO A 67 7.03 -9.56 0.90
N ALA A 68 7.53 -10.69 1.44
CA ALA A 68 7.24 -11.10 2.81
C ALA A 68 7.79 -10.15 3.90
N GLY A 69 8.82 -9.36 3.59
CA GLY A 69 9.41 -8.36 4.49
C GLY A 69 8.75 -6.98 4.43
N CYS A 70 7.74 -6.80 3.58
CA CYS A 70 7.16 -5.51 3.25
C CYS A 70 5.72 -5.36 3.79
N GLN A 71 5.23 -4.12 3.89
CA GLN A 71 3.86 -3.85 4.33
C GLN A 71 3.22 -2.62 3.68
N TRP A 72 1.91 -2.68 3.44
CA TRP A 72 1.12 -1.50 3.05
C TRP A 72 0.81 -0.60 4.25
N GLY A 73 1.08 0.70 4.11
CA GLY A 73 0.63 1.73 5.04
C GLY A 73 -0.76 2.22 4.65
N ILE A 74 -1.78 1.85 5.44
CA ILE A 74 -3.15 2.35 5.26
C ILE A 74 -3.41 3.48 6.26
N PHE A 75 -4.02 4.56 5.79
CA PHE A 75 -4.34 5.72 6.61
C PHE A 75 -5.73 6.26 6.25
N LEU A 76 -6.37 6.95 7.20
CA LEU A 76 -7.69 7.57 7.00
C LEU A 76 -7.56 9.03 6.58
N ARG A 77 -6.61 9.76 7.16
CA ARG A 77 -6.20 11.12 6.78
C ARG A 77 -4.71 11.28 7.04
N ASN A 78 -4.05 12.07 6.19
CA ASN A 78 -2.75 12.69 6.39
C ASN A 78 -2.92 14.21 6.33
#